data_AF-A0A6J6XMI4-F1
#
_entry.id   AF-A0A6J6XMI4-F1
#
_cell.length_a   1.000
_cell.length_b   1.000
_cell.length_c   1.000
_cell.angle_alpha   90.00
_cell.angle_beta   90.00
_cell.angle_gamma   90.00
#
_symmetry.space_group_name_H-M   'P 1'
#
loop_
_entity.id
_entity.type
_entity.pdbx_description
1 polymer ?
#
loop_
_entity_poly.entity_id
_entity_poly.type
_entity_poly.pdbx_seq_one_letter_code
_entity_poly.pdbx_strand_id
1 'polypeptide(L)'
;MNAPLLVGLLLLAAVLPALRRRRRRARRQARLVEDLPDAIDLLVVLVRAGLTPSQAVGELARRAPDVWRPSFAAVGRRQMGPTRFVDALDELVAHAGPVAQPVLDALAAAERFGQPLTTSLDRLSADGRAARRRQHDIRARQLPVRLSFPLVCCTLPAFVLLTIAPLLAGALMSLTRSGSTP
;
A
#
# COMPACT_ATOMS: atom_id res chain seq x y z
N MET A 1 -42.92 -4.91 3.26
CA MET A 1 -41.96 -5.59 4.16
C MET A 1 -40.59 -5.66 3.47
N ASN A 2 -39.93 -4.51 3.27
CA ASN A 2 -38.72 -4.44 2.43
C ASN A 2 -37.62 -3.53 3.06
N ALA A 3 -37.93 -2.90 4.20
CA ALA A 3 -37.03 -2.00 4.92
C ALA A 3 -35.66 -2.61 5.29
N PRO A 4 -35.54 -3.86 5.77
CA PRO A 4 -34.22 -4.41 6.11
C PRO A 4 -33.34 -4.69 4.88
N LEU A 5 -33.94 -5.03 3.73
CA LEU A 5 -33.19 -5.24 2.47
C LEU A 5 -32.67 -3.92 1.90
N LEU A 6 -33.47 -2.84 1.98
CA LEU A 6 -33.05 -1.51 1.54
C LEU A 6 -31.93 -0.95 2.43
N VAL A 7 -32.01 -1.14 3.74
CA VAL A 7 -30.95 -0.71 4.68
C VAL A 7 -29.65 -1.49 4.44
N GLY A 8 -29.74 -2.81 4.20
CA GLY A 8 -28.58 -3.65 3.85
C GLY A 8 -27.91 -3.23 2.54
N LEU A 9 -28.70 -2.94 1.50
CA LEU A 9 -28.19 -2.47 0.20
C LEU A 9 -27.49 -1.11 0.33
N LEU A 10 -28.06 -0.19 1.12
CA LEU A 10 -27.52 1.16 1.31
C LEU A 10 -26.21 1.13 2.09
N LEU A 11 -26.13 0.31 3.15
CA LEU A 11 -24.89 0.06 3.89
C LEU A 11 -23.81 -0.57 3.00
N LEU A 12 -24.17 -1.58 2.21
CA LEU A 12 -23.24 -2.24 1.30
C LEU A 12 -22.70 -1.26 0.23
N ALA A 13 -23.58 -0.41 -0.32
CA ALA A 13 -23.21 0.63 -1.28
C ALA A 13 -22.28 1.69 -0.67
N ALA A 14 -22.43 2.02 0.62
CA ALA A 14 -21.54 2.95 1.33
C ALA A 14 -20.17 2.34 1.68
N VAL A 15 -20.12 1.04 2.03
CA VAL A 15 -18.88 0.37 2.48
C VAL A 15 -17.99 -0.07 1.31
N LEU A 16 -18.58 -0.46 0.17
CA LEU A 16 -17.84 -0.86 -1.03
C LEU A 16 -16.78 0.16 -1.50
N PRO A 17 -17.10 1.46 -1.66
CA PRO A 17 -16.13 2.45 -2.12
C PRO A 17 -15.01 2.67 -1.11
N ALA A 18 -15.28 2.61 0.20
CA ALA A 18 -14.27 2.72 1.23
C ALA A 18 -13.27 1.55 1.16
N LEU A 19 -13.75 0.32 1.03
CA LEU A 19 -12.92 -0.87 0.85
C LEU A 19 -12.10 -0.82 -0.44
N ARG A 20 -12.71 -0.39 -1.55
CA ARG A 20 -12.01 -0.22 -2.84
C ARG A 20 -10.91 0.83 -2.74
N ARG A 21 -11.16 1.98 -2.10
CA ARG A 21 -10.16 3.03 -1.86
C ARG A 21 -9.00 2.51 -0.99
N ARG A 22 -9.30 1.80 0.11
CA ARG A 22 -8.27 1.19 0.97
C ARG A 22 -7.41 0.19 0.23
N ARG A 23 -8.01 -0.72 -0.56
CA ARG A 23 -7.28 -1.68 -1.39
C ARG A 23 -6.40 -1.00 -2.44
N ARG A 24 -6.92 0.05 -3.10
CA ARG A 24 -6.14 0.84 -4.07
C ARG A 24 -4.93 1.51 -3.42
N ARG A 25 -5.11 2.15 -2.26
CA ARG A 25 -4.01 2.76 -1.49
C ARG A 25 -2.96 1.73 -1.09
N ALA A 26 -3.38 0.58 -0.54
CA ALA A 26 -2.46 -0.49 -0.16
C ALA A 26 -1.68 -1.06 -1.35
N ARG A 27 -2.34 -1.25 -2.50
CA ARG A 27 -1.67 -1.68 -3.75
C ARG A 27 -0.67 -0.64 -4.25
N ARG A 28 -1.01 0.65 -4.19
CA ARG A 28 -0.09 1.73 -4.56
C ARG A 28 1.14 1.74 -3.64
N GLN A 29 0.95 1.63 -2.33
CA GLN A 29 2.08 1.58 -1.38
C GLN A 29 2.99 0.37 -1.61
N ALA A 30 2.40 -0.79 -1.89
CA ALA A 30 3.17 -1.99 -2.19
C ALA A 30 4.05 -1.81 -3.45
N ARG A 31 3.50 -1.18 -4.50
CA ARG A 31 4.27 -0.87 -5.72
C ARG A 31 5.36 0.16 -5.49
N LEU A 32 5.10 1.19 -4.67
CA LEU A 32 6.14 2.16 -4.29
C LEU A 32 7.35 1.47 -3.65
N VAL A 33 7.11 0.53 -2.73
CA VAL A 33 8.20 -0.25 -2.08
C VAL A 33 8.91 -1.14 -3.10
N GLU A 34 8.17 -1.79 -3.99
CA GLU A 34 8.72 -2.71 -5.00
C GLU A 34 9.57 -1.99 -6.06
N ASP A 35 9.13 -0.81 -6.51
CA ASP A 35 9.78 -0.02 -7.55
C ASP A 35 10.82 0.97 -6.98
N LEU A 36 10.96 1.06 -5.66
CA LEU A 36 11.91 1.96 -4.99
C LEU A 36 13.36 1.71 -5.45
N PRO A 37 13.88 0.46 -5.52
CA PRO A 37 15.24 0.22 -5.97
C PRO A 37 15.48 0.71 -7.40
N ASP A 38 14.50 0.56 -8.28
CA ASP A 38 14.60 0.98 -9.68
C ASP A 38 14.65 2.53 -9.79
N ALA A 39 13.91 3.24 -8.93
CA ALA A 39 13.99 4.71 -8.82
C ALA A 39 15.36 5.18 -8.28
N ILE A 40 15.91 4.48 -7.28
CA ILE A 40 17.23 4.77 -6.71
C ILE A 40 18.34 4.49 -7.73
N ASP A 41 18.27 3.37 -8.46
CA ASP A 41 19.26 3.03 -9.48
C ASP A 41 19.30 4.09 -10.59
N LEU A 42 18.13 4.58 -11.03
CA LEU A 42 18.06 5.68 -11.98
C LEU A 42 18.65 6.98 -11.40
N LEU A 43 18.36 7.30 -10.14
CA LEU A 43 18.95 8.46 -9.45
C LEU A 43 20.49 8.36 -9.43
N VAL A 44 21.05 7.19 -9.10
CA VAL A 44 22.50 6.93 -9.11
C VAL A 44 23.09 7.18 -10.49
N VAL A 45 22.45 6.65 -11.54
CA VAL A 45 22.94 6.83 -12.92
C VAL A 45 22.95 8.31 -13.32
N LEU A 46 21.89 9.06 -12.98
CA LEU A 46 21.80 10.50 -13.29
C LEU A 46 22.86 11.31 -12.57
N VAL A 47 23.08 11.04 -11.28
CA VAL A 47 24.11 11.71 -10.49
C VAL A 47 25.51 11.35 -11.00
N ARG A 48 25.77 10.08 -11.34
CA ARG A 48 27.04 9.64 -11.94
C ARG A 48 27.29 10.27 -13.31
N ALA A 49 26.24 10.61 -14.04
CA ALA A 49 26.31 11.37 -15.29
C ALA A 49 26.60 12.88 -15.07
N GLY A 50 26.78 13.32 -13.82
CA GLY A 50 27.14 14.69 -13.47
C GLY A 50 25.96 15.63 -13.24
N LEU A 51 24.72 15.11 -13.18
CA LEU A 51 23.56 15.94 -12.87
C LEU A 51 23.56 16.35 -11.39
N THR A 52 23.15 17.59 -11.13
CA THR A 52 22.88 18.04 -9.75
C THR A 52 21.67 17.29 -9.17
N PRO A 53 21.53 17.17 -7.84
CA PRO A 53 20.37 16.52 -7.22
C PRO A 53 19.02 17.08 -7.70
N SER A 54 18.94 18.40 -7.89
CA SER A 54 17.74 19.06 -8.43
C SER A 54 17.44 18.68 -9.88
N GLN A 55 18.46 18.63 -10.74
CA GLN A 55 18.30 18.17 -12.13
C GLN A 55 17.92 16.69 -12.20
N ALA A 56 18.53 15.86 -11.37
CA ALA A 56 18.24 14.43 -11.32
C ALA A 56 16.79 14.15 -10.87
N VAL A 57 16.26 14.90 -9.90
CA VAL A 57 14.84 14.83 -9.51
C VAL A 57 13.92 15.26 -10.66
N GLY A 58 14.30 16.28 -11.43
CA GLY A 58 13.58 16.68 -12.64
C GLY A 58 13.49 15.56 -13.69
N GLU A 59 14.59 14.82 -13.91
CA GLU A 59 14.58 13.65 -14.79
C GLU A 59 13.76 12.48 -14.23
N LEU A 60 13.84 12.23 -12.92
CA LEU A 60 13.05 11.19 -12.25
C LEU A 60 11.55 11.44 -12.37
N ALA A 61 11.10 12.69 -12.36
CA ALA A 61 9.70 13.03 -12.59
C ALA A 61 9.18 12.52 -13.96
N ARG A 62 10.06 12.32 -14.94
CA ARG A 62 9.72 11.84 -16.29
C ARG A 62 10.04 10.36 -16.51
N ARG A 63 11.16 9.89 -15.97
CA ARG A 63 11.75 8.59 -16.32
C ARG A 63 11.64 7.53 -15.22
N ALA A 64 11.31 7.91 -13.98
CA ALA A 64 11.12 6.94 -12.91
C ALA A 64 9.94 5.98 -13.20
N PRO A 65 9.82 4.87 -12.45
CA PRO A 65 8.63 4.03 -12.50
C PRO A 65 7.34 4.85 -12.32
N ASP A 66 6.26 4.45 -13.00
CA ASP A 66 4.99 5.21 -13.07
C ASP A 66 4.47 5.64 -11.70
N VAL A 67 4.66 4.80 -10.68
CA VAL A 67 4.14 5.01 -9.33
C VAL A 67 4.89 6.13 -8.59
N TRP A 68 6.18 6.33 -8.94
CA TRP A 68 7.07 7.31 -8.33
C TRP A 68 7.08 8.67 -9.02
N ARG A 69 6.80 8.73 -10.33
CA ARG A 69 6.78 9.98 -11.11
C ARG A 69 5.96 11.11 -10.46
N PRO A 70 4.74 10.88 -9.94
CA PRO A 70 3.96 11.95 -9.32
C PRO A 70 4.64 12.57 -8.10
N SER A 71 5.39 11.78 -7.33
CA SER A 71 6.10 12.23 -6.13
C SER A 71 7.28 13.14 -6.51
N PHE A 72 8.09 12.73 -7.49
CA PHE A 72 9.18 13.57 -8.01
C PHE A 72 8.66 14.81 -8.75
N ALA A 73 7.55 14.70 -9.48
CA ALA A 73 6.91 15.84 -10.11
C ALA A 73 6.38 16.87 -9.09
N ALA A 74 5.95 16.41 -7.90
CA ALA A 74 5.54 17.30 -6.82
C ALA A 74 6.72 18.13 -6.27
N VAL A 75 7.88 17.50 -6.09
CA VAL A 75 9.12 18.22 -5.74
C VAL A 75 9.45 19.27 -6.79
N GLY A 76 9.44 18.90 -8.08
CA GLY A 76 9.74 19.81 -9.17
C GLY A 76 8.78 21.01 -9.23
N ARG A 77 7.48 20.79 -9.00
CA ARG A 77 6.50 21.89 -8.89
C ARG A 77 6.79 22.82 -7.73
N ARG A 78 7.15 22.28 -6.56
CA ARG A 78 7.46 23.08 -5.36
C ARG A 78 8.76 23.88 -5.53
N GLN A 79 9.73 23.31 -6.24
CA GLN A 79 11.00 23.95 -6.55
C GLN A 79 10.89 25.15 -7.52
N MET A 80 9.81 25.24 -8.31
CA MET A 80 9.55 26.43 -9.15
C MET A 80 9.18 27.67 -8.33
N GLY A 81 8.84 27.51 -7.04
CA GLY A 81 8.58 28.61 -6.11
C GLY A 81 9.84 29.13 -5.40
N PRO A 82 9.71 30.06 -4.45
CA PRO A 82 10.83 30.64 -3.69
C PRO A 82 11.41 29.69 -2.62
N THR A 83 11.19 28.38 -2.73
CA THR A 83 11.53 27.38 -1.71
C THR A 83 12.92 26.78 -1.98
N ARG A 84 13.65 26.42 -0.93
CA ARG A 84 14.91 25.68 -1.09
C ARG A 84 14.61 24.25 -1.56
N PHE A 85 15.52 23.64 -2.30
CA PHE A 85 15.33 22.27 -2.80
C PHE A 85 15.15 21.27 -1.66
N VAL A 86 15.95 21.37 -0.59
CA VAL A 86 15.78 20.54 0.62
C VAL A 86 14.34 20.58 1.15
N ASP A 87 13.72 21.76 1.20
CA ASP A 87 12.35 21.92 1.69
C ASP A 87 11.30 21.42 0.67
N ALA A 88 11.67 21.35 -0.62
CA ALA A 88 10.83 20.76 -1.65
C ALA A 88 10.83 19.23 -1.60
N LEU A 89 11.87 18.60 -1.05
CA LEU A 89 11.97 17.14 -0.92
C LEU A 89 10.92 16.54 0.01
N ASP A 90 10.38 17.32 0.95
CA ASP A 90 9.28 16.88 1.84
C ASP A 90 8.05 16.37 1.06
N GLU A 91 7.86 16.86 -0.18
CA GLU A 91 6.80 16.40 -1.08
C GLU A 91 6.95 14.92 -1.46
N LEU A 92 8.17 14.36 -1.43
CA LEU A 92 8.39 12.93 -1.64
C LEU A 92 7.69 12.11 -0.57
N VAL A 93 7.86 12.47 0.70
CA VAL A 93 7.25 11.75 1.81
C VAL A 93 5.74 12.02 1.83
N ALA A 94 5.30 13.24 1.50
CA ALA A 94 3.87 13.55 1.38
C ALA A 94 3.16 12.68 0.32
N HIS A 95 3.81 12.39 -0.81
CA HIS A 95 3.20 11.68 -1.94
C HIS A 95 3.47 10.16 -1.98
N ALA A 96 4.66 9.72 -1.57
CA ALA A 96 5.06 8.31 -1.53
C ALA A 96 5.00 7.68 -0.12
N GLY A 97 4.79 8.49 0.91
CA GLY A 97 4.77 8.05 2.30
C GLY A 97 6.17 7.78 2.87
N PRO A 98 6.27 7.10 4.02
CA PRO A 98 7.51 6.96 4.77
C PRO A 98 8.60 6.17 4.04
N VAL A 99 8.24 5.41 3.00
CA VAL A 99 9.20 4.65 2.18
C VAL A 99 10.17 5.58 1.42
N ALA A 100 9.81 6.84 1.22
CA ALA A 100 10.67 7.82 0.55
C ALA A 100 11.65 8.53 1.50
N GLN A 101 11.54 8.33 2.82
CA GLN A 101 12.40 8.99 3.80
C GLN A 101 13.90 8.78 3.53
N PRO A 102 14.39 7.55 3.25
CA PRO A 102 15.82 7.35 2.98
C PRO A 102 16.31 8.06 1.70
N VAL A 103 15.42 8.22 0.71
CA VAL A 103 15.73 8.94 -0.54
C VAL A 103 15.82 10.43 -0.28
N LEU A 104 14.91 10.99 0.52
CA LEU A 104 14.95 12.37 0.98
C LEU A 104 16.26 12.65 1.72
N ASP A 105 16.60 11.82 2.71
CA ASP A 105 17.80 11.99 3.53
C ASP A 105 19.08 11.95 2.67
N ALA A 106 19.14 11.03 1.71
CA ALA A 106 20.28 10.91 0.78
C ALA A 106 20.41 12.14 -0.15
N LEU A 107 19.30 12.62 -0.72
CA LEU A 107 19.28 13.82 -1.57
C LEU A 107 19.62 15.09 -0.79
N ALA A 108 19.10 15.23 0.43
CA ALA A 108 19.40 16.35 1.31
C ALA A 108 20.87 16.37 1.75
N ALA A 109 21.44 15.21 2.07
CA ALA A 109 22.86 15.08 2.39
C ALA A 109 23.74 15.46 1.18
N ALA A 110 23.37 15.02 -0.02
CA ALA A 110 24.09 15.36 -1.23
C ALA A 110 24.15 16.86 -1.52
N GLU A 111 23.01 17.52 -1.41
CA GLU A 111 22.93 18.95 -1.70
C GLU A 111 23.66 19.77 -0.64
N ARG A 112 23.58 19.37 0.65
CA ARG A 112 24.25 20.08 1.74
C ARG A 112 25.77 19.94 1.73
N PHE A 113 26.31 18.77 1.37
CA PHE A 113 27.72 18.48 1.54
C PHE A 113 28.52 18.42 0.22
N GLY A 114 27.85 18.44 -0.94
CA GLY A 114 28.51 18.32 -2.25
C GLY A 114 29.36 17.06 -2.40
N GLN A 115 29.20 16.09 -1.50
CA GLN A 115 30.01 14.89 -1.43
C GLN A 115 29.61 13.91 -2.53
N PRO A 116 30.54 13.03 -2.96
CA PRO A 116 30.23 11.97 -3.90
C PRO A 116 29.13 11.06 -3.31
N LEU A 117 27.90 11.31 -3.75
CA LEU A 117 26.66 10.56 -3.51
C LEU A 117 26.78 9.06 -3.81
N THR A 118 27.81 8.69 -4.57
CA THR A 118 28.03 7.34 -5.11
C THR A 118 28.15 6.31 -4.01
N THR A 119 28.92 6.55 -2.95
CA THR A 119 29.16 5.52 -1.91
C THR A 119 27.92 5.25 -1.04
N SER A 120 27.15 6.29 -0.71
CA SER A 120 25.93 6.17 0.10
C SER A 120 24.77 5.59 -0.72
N LEU A 121 24.62 6.00 -1.98
CA LEU A 121 23.60 5.43 -2.86
C LEU A 121 23.94 4.01 -3.33
N ASP A 122 25.22 3.64 -3.48
CA ASP A 122 25.63 2.26 -3.80
C ASP A 122 25.28 1.30 -2.64
N ARG A 123 25.43 1.74 -1.39
CA ARG A 123 24.95 0.99 -0.22
C ARG A 123 23.44 0.89 -0.18
N LEU A 124 22.74 2.00 -0.42
CA LEU A 124 21.27 2.01 -0.40
C LEU A 124 20.66 1.16 -1.53
N SER A 125 21.27 1.14 -2.71
CA SER A 125 20.87 0.27 -3.83
C SER A 125 21.19 -1.19 -3.56
N ALA A 126 22.34 -1.52 -2.96
CA ALA A 126 22.65 -2.88 -2.52
C ALA A 126 21.65 -3.40 -1.48
N ASP A 127 21.33 -2.58 -0.47
CA ASP A 127 20.35 -2.91 0.57
C ASP A 127 18.92 -3.02 -0.01
N GLY A 128 18.54 -2.14 -0.94
CA GLY A 128 17.26 -2.20 -1.63
C GLY A 128 17.12 -3.45 -2.50
N ARG A 129 18.16 -3.84 -3.24
CA ARG A 129 18.18 -5.10 -4.02
C ARG A 129 18.13 -6.33 -3.10
N ALA A 130 18.83 -6.31 -1.98
CA ALA A 130 18.77 -7.37 -0.98
C ALA A 130 17.38 -7.46 -0.34
N ALA A 131 16.76 -6.32 -0.03
CA ALA A 131 15.38 -6.24 0.47
C ALA A 131 14.37 -6.76 -0.55
N ARG A 132 14.50 -6.41 -1.85
CA ARG A 132 13.69 -6.97 -2.94
C ARG A 132 13.79 -8.50 -2.97
N ARG A 133 15.00 -9.05 -2.90
CA ARG A 133 15.22 -10.52 -2.83
C ARG A 133 14.54 -11.14 -1.60
N ARG A 134 14.75 -10.58 -0.40
CA ARG A 134 14.10 -11.06 0.84
C ARG A 134 12.58 -10.96 0.79
N GLN A 135 12.03 -9.98 0.10
CA GLN A 135 10.59 -9.79 -0.02
C GLN A 135 9.95 -10.82 -0.98
N HIS A 136 10.70 -11.32 -1.96
CA HIS A 136 10.30 -12.50 -2.74
C HIS A 136 10.28 -13.76 -1.86
N ASP A 137 11.27 -13.95 -0.98
CA ASP A 137 11.32 -15.08 -0.05
C ASP A 137 10.21 -15.02 1.03
N ILE A 138 9.88 -13.83 1.51
CA ILE A 138 8.78 -13.61 2.47
C ILE A 138 7.41 -13.80 1.80
N ARG A 139 7.24 -13.40 0.52
CA ARG A 139 6.02 -13.67 -0.25
C ARG A 139 5.77 -15.18 -0.41
N ALA A 140 6.82 -16.00 -0.50
CA ALA A 140 6.70 -17.46 -0.50
C ALA A 140 6.20 -18.02 0.86
N ARG A 141 6.55 -17.36 1.99
CA ARG A 141 6.17 -17.82 3.35
C ARG A 141 4.86 -17.23 3.89
N GLN A 142 4.32 -16.17 3.29
CA GLN A 142 3.08 -15.50 3.74
C GLN A 142 1.79 -16.02 3.09
N LEU A 143 1.87 -17.01 2.20
CA LEU A 143 0.72 -17.64 1.56
C LEU A 143 -0.27 -18.30 2.54
N PRO A 144 0.14 -19.01 3.62
CA PRO A 144 -0.80 -19.70 4.49
C PRO A 144 -1.69 -18.76 5.33
N VAL A 145 -1.15 -17.61 5.75
CA VAL A 145 -1.80 -16.73 6.74
C VAL A 145 -2.85 -15.79 6.12
N ARG A 146 -2.71 -15.43 4.83
CA ARG A 146 -3.73 -14.63 4.12
C ARG A 146 -4.95 -15.45 3.66
N LEU A 147 -4.82 -16.78 3.60
CA LEU A 147 -5.89 -17.71 3.22
C LEU A 147 -6.70 -18.22 4.42
N SER A 148 -6.13 -18.21 5.64
CA SER A 148 -6.85 -18.61 6.86
C SER A 148 -7.87 -17.58 7.34
N PHE A 149 -7.63 -16.29 7.15
CA PHE A 149 -8.57 -15.22 7.56
C PHE A 149 -9.94 -15.29 6.82
N PRO A 150 -10.00 -15.50 5.48
CA PRO A 150 -11.25 -15.79 4.78
C PRO A 150 -11.95 -17.06 5.25
N LEU A 151 -11.19 -18.13 5.53
CA LEU A 151 -11.75 -19.40 6.01
C LEU A 151 -12.46 -19.22 7.36
N VAL A 152 -11.82 -18.60 8.35
CA VAL A 152 -12.42 -18.35 9.67
C VAL A 152 -13.68 -17.48 9.57
N CYS A 153 -13.67 -16.46 8.71
CA CYS A 153 -14.80 -15.57 8.49
C CYS A 153 -15.99 -16.27 7.79
N CYS A 154 -15.75 -17.37 7.06
CA CYS A 154 -16.80 -18.16 6.41
C CYS A 154 -17.28 -19.35 7.26
N THR A 155 -16.43 -19.91 8.13
CA THR A 155 -16.80 -21.00 9.05
C THR A 155 -17.72 -20.51 10.17
N LEU A 156 -17.50 -19.31 10.70
CA LEU A 156 -18.32 -18.74 11.79
C LEU A 156 -19.81 -18.60 11.42
N PRO A 157 -20.20 -18.02 10.26
CA PRO A 157 -21.60 -17.98 9.86
C PRO A 157 -22.17 -19.38 9.55
N ALA A 158 -21.38 -20.29 8.97
CA ALA A 158 -21.81 -21.67 8.73
C ALA A 158 -22.08 -22.44 10.04
N PHE A 159 -21.25 -22.23 11.07
CA PHE A 159 -21.40 -22.85 12.38
C PHE A 159 -22.64 -22.33 13.11
N VAL A 160 -22.87 -21.00 13.08
CA VAL A 160 -24.10 -20.39 13.63
C VAL A 160 -25.35 -20.95 12.93
N LEU A 161 -25.31 -21.11 11.60
CA LEU A 161 -26.41 -21.69 10.84
C LEU A 161 -26.68 -23.15 11.23
N LEU A 162 -25.63 -23.95 11.39
CA LEU A 162 -25.72 -25.38 11.72
C LEU A 162 -26.23 -25.63 13.15
N THR A 163 -25.95 -24.72 14.10
CA THR A 163 -26.44 -24.83 15.49
C THR A 163 -27.86 -24.31 15.64
N ILE A 164 -28.23 -23.21 14.96
CA ILE A 164 -29.57 -22.60 15.06
C ILE A 164 -30.62 -23.40 14.28
N ALA A 165 -30.27 -23.98 13.13
CA ALA A 165 -31.20 -24.75 12.30
C ALA A 165 -31.90 -25.92 13.01
N PRO A 166 -31.20 -26.84 13.72
CA PRO A 166 -31.85 -27.93 14.45
C PRO A 166 -32.65 -27.43 15.67
N LEU A 167 -32.22 -26.32 16.28
CA LEU A 167 -32.94 -25.72 17.40
C LEU A 167 -34.32 -25.19 16.95
N LEU A 168 -34.35 -24.52 15.80
CA LEU A 168 -35.60 -24.05 15.19
C LEU A 168 -36.46 -25.21 14.68
N ALA A 169 -35.85 -26.20 14.03
CA ALA A 169 -36.57 -27.39 13.56
C ALA A 169 -37.20 -28.17 14.73
N GLY A 170 -36.47 -28.34 15.84
CA GLY A 170 -36.97 -28.96 17.06
C GLY A 170 -38.09 -28.17 17.73
N ALA A 171 -37.99 -26.84 17.78
CA ALA A 171 -39.04 -25.96 18.32
C ALA A 171 -40.31 -25.94 17.45
N LEU A 172 -40.16 -25.98 16.12
CA LEU A 172 -41.30 -26.13 15.19
C LEU A 172 -41.94 -27.52 15.31
N MET A 173 -41.14 -28.56 15.51
CA MET A 173 -41.64 -29.94 15.67
C MET A 173 -42.35 -30.15 17.01
N SER A 174 -41.94 -29.45 18.08
CA SER A 174 -42.63 -29.51 19.38
C SER A 174 -43.96 -28.75 19.36
N LEU A 175 -44.04 -27.62 18.67
CA LEU A 175 -45.28 -26.86 18.49
C LEU A 175 -46.29 -27.59 17.59
N THR A 176 -45.81 -28.31 16.58
CA THR A 176 -46.69 -29.15 15.73
C THR A 176 -47.16 -30.42 16.45
N ARG A 177 -46.41 -30.94 17.42
CA ARG A 177 -46.80 -32.11 18.24
C ARG A 177 -47.76 -31.76 19.39
N SER A 178 -47.76 -30.52 19.90
CA SER A 178 -48.69 -30.11 20.97
C SER A 178 -50.08 -29.67 20.45
N GLY A 179 -50.29 -29.61 19.14
CA GLY A 179 -51.58 -29.27 18.52
C GLY A 179 -52.52 -30.46 18.28
N SER A 180 -52.10 -31.68 18.62
CA SER A 180 -52.87 -32.91 18.41
C SER A 180 -53.01 -33.72 19.70
N THR A 181 -53.63 -33.15 20.72
CA THR A 181 -54.29 -33.93 21.77
C THR A 181 -55.77 -33.56 21.76
N PRO A 182 -56.66 -34.45 21.28
CA PRO A 182 -58.11 -34.25 21.30
C PRO A 182 -58.69 -34.24 22.72
#